data_AF-A0A7S1LG22-F1
#
_entry.id   AF-A0A7S1LG22-F1
#
_cell.length_a   1.000
_cell.length_b   1.000
_cell.length_c   1.000
_cell.angle_alpha   90.00
_cell.angle_beta   90.00
_cell.angle_gamma   90.00
#
_symmetry.space_group_name_H-M   'P 1'
#
loop_
_entity.id
_entity.type
_entity.pdbx_description
1 polymer ?
#
loop_
_entity_poly.entity_id
_entity_poly.type
_entity_poly.pdbx_seq_one_letter_code
_entity_poly.pdbx_strand_id
1 'polypeptide(L)'
;VFLDEPTAGMDVAARRHTWELIQRMAREEGRAIILTTHFMDEAELLGDRVAIMAAGQLHSYGSTTYLKATLGQAYTLNVQYDHAPSEKARNDVLEKVKKVVASATEKEARGREQAITLPMDEVAHFADMLRELEREQQRLGLSSFSMSAATIEDVFVAIAHAGDDVDAIKDSFAASSTHLVAERQHSADSASVVVPPESDIGAQLMATGASSGNVSPISQFVGLMRKRFHNAKRDKRALVLQIVLPILCLILAMALAKLGPPDTPSAEINPNVLPDPQLAVV
;
A
#
# COMPACT_ATOMS: atom_id res chain seq x y z
N VAL A 1 22.16 4.92 13.39
CA VAL A 1 20.97 5.74 13.09
C VAL A 1 19.84 4.77 12.75
N PHE A 2 18.64 4.99 13.27
CA PHE A 2 17.46 4.17 12.94
C PHE A 2 16.45 5.05 12.21
N LEU A 3 15.97 4.60 11.06
CA LEU A 3 15.02 5.30 10.21
C LEU A 3 13.83 4.37 9.95
N ASP A 4 12.65 4.81 10.33
CA ASP A 4 11.41 4.08 10.07
C ASP A 4 10.64 4.77 8.94
N GLU A 5 10.56 4.10 7.78
CA GLU A 5 9.83 4.57 6.60
C GLU A 5 10.15 6.04 6.20
N PRO A 6 11.44 6.43 6.08
CA PRO A 6 11.83 7.83 5.96
C PRO A 6 11.38 8.50 4.67
N THR A 7 11.01 7.74 3.65
CA THR A 7 10.54 8.27 2.36
C THR A 7 9.04 8.12 2.12
N ALA A 8 8.30 7.64 3.13
CA ALA A 8 6.85 7.58 3.09
C ALA A 8 6.26 9.00 3.03
N GLY A 9 5.38 9.23 2.06
CA GLY A 9 4.73 10.54 1.86
C GLY A 9 5.60 11.62 1.22
N MET A 10 6.85 11.32 0.82
CA MET A 10 7.71 12.25 0.10
C MET A 10 7.43 12.21 -1.41
N ASP A 11 7.58 13.35 -2.09
CA ASP A 11 7.61 13.41 -3.54
C ASP A 11 8.92 12.81 -4.12
N VAL A 12 8.95 12.58 -5.42
CA VAL A 12 10.07 11.89 -6.10
C VAL A 12 11.39 12.65 -5.95
N ALA A 13 11.38 13.99 -5.97
CA ALA A 13 12.60 14.78 -5.86
C ALA A 13 13.14 14.75 -4.43
N ALA A 14 12.27 14.95 -3.44
CA ALA A 14 12.65 14.89 -2.03
C ALA A 14 13.16 13.49 -1.65
N ARG A 15 12.51 12.42 -2.13
CA ARG A 15 12.96 11.03 -1.92
C ARG A 15 14.40 10.81 -2.41
N ARG A 16 14.72 11.25 -3.64
CA ARG A 16 16.07 11.13 -4.20
C ARG A 16 17.10 11.86 -3.36
N HIS A 17 16.77 13.05 -2.88
CA HIS A 17 17.67 13.81 -2.01
C HIS A 17 17.91 13.10 -0.66
N THR A 18 16.87 12.52 -0.07
CA THR A 18 17.01 11.69 1.15
C THR A 18 17.90 10.48 0.91
N TRP A 19 17.75 9.80 -0.22
CA TRP A 19 18.60 8.66 -0.60
C TRP A 19 20.07 9.05 -0.72
N GLU A 20 20.38 10.16 -1.39
CA GLU A 20 21.75 10.70 -1.49
C GLU A 20 22.34 11.00 -0.11
N LEU A 21 21.56 11.62 0.78
CA LEU A 21 22.00 11.93 2.13
C LEU A 21 22.29 10.67 2.95
N ILE A 22 21.42 9.66 2.87
CA ILE A 22 21.61 8.37 3.54
C ILE A 22 22.89 7.69 3.03
N GLN A 23 23.10 7.64 1.71
CA GLN A 23 24.30 7.06 1.12
C GLN A 23 25.56 7.80 1.56
N ARG A 24 25.53 9.14 1.59
CA ARG A 24 26.66 9.96 2.04
C ARG A 24 27.02 9.67 3.49
N MET A 25 26.03 9.68 4.38
CA MET A 25 26.23 9.39 5.80
C MET A 25 26.74 7.96 6.03
N ALA A 26 26.23 6.99 5.27
CA ALA A 26 26.67 5.60 5.40
C ALA A 26 28.10 5.39 4.90
N ARG A 27 28.41 5.85 3.68
CA ARG A 27 29.67 5.55 2.97
C ARG A 27 30.81 6.50 3.30
N GLU A 28 30.56 7.80 3.35
CA GLU A 28 31.61 8.82 3.55
C GLU A 28 31.86 9.07 5.04
N GLU A 29 30.80 9.10 5.84
CA GLU A 29 30.90 9.38 7.27
C GLU A 29 31.01 8.09 8.12
N GLY A 30 30.92 6.91 7.49
CA GLY A 30 31.08 5.60 8.14
C GLY A 30 30.00 5.27 9.17
N ARG A 31 28.79 5.82 9.02
CA ARG A 31 27.70 5.61 9.99
C ARG A 31 26.95 4.32 9.70
N ALA A 32 26.70 3.53 10.75
CA ALA A 32 25.75 2.43 10.66
C ALA A 32 24.30 2.96 10.66
N ILE A 33 23.55 2.65 9.62
CA ILE A 33 22.16 3.05 9.43
C ILE A 33 21.32 1.79 9.28
N ILE A 34 20.25 1.70 10.07
CA ILE A 34 19.22 0.67 9.94
C ILE A 34 17.95 1.38 9.48
N LEU A 35 17.39 0.88 8.39
CA LEU A 35 16.25 1.44 7.69
C LEU A 35 15.17 0.37 7.57
N THR A 36 13.93 0.72 7.90
CA THR A 36 12.73 -0.04 7.53
C THR A 36 12.03 0.68 6.40
N THR A 37 11.66 -0.05 5.35
CA THR A 37 10.93 0.47 4.20
C THR A 37 10.07 -0.62 3.59
N HIS A 38 8.88 -0.25 3.13
CA HIS A 38 8.04 -1.09 2.28
C HIS A 38 8.32 -0.90 0.78
N PHE A 39 9.20 0.05 0.42
CA PHE A 39 9.64 0.25 -0.96
C PHE A 39 10.87 -0.61 -1.25
N MET A 40 10.69 -1.68 -2.02
CA MET A 40 11.76 -2.62 -2.34
C MET A 40 12.87 -1.99 -3.21
N ASP A 41 12.54 -1.06 -4.11
CA ASP A 41 13.53 -0.21 -4.80
C ASP A 41 14.46 0.55 -3.84
N GLU A 42 13.94 1.02 -2.70
CA GLU A 42 14.74 1.73 -1.68
C GLU A 42 15.69 0.77 -0.96
N ALA A 43 15.18 -0.40 -0.58
CA ALA A 43 15.99 -1.46 0.02
C ALA A 43 17.10 -1.93 -0.93
N GLU A 44 16.79 -2.06 -2.23
CA GLU A 44 17.76 -2.44 -3.25
C GLU A 44 18.83 -1.37 -3.48
N LEU A 45 18.45 -0.09 -3.50
CA LEU A 45 19.39 1.00 -3.78
C LEU A 45 20.27 1.37 -2.57
N LEU A 46 19.70 1.41 -1.37
CA LEU A 46 20.38 1.88 -0.16
C LEU A 46 21.02 0.76 0.65
N GLY A 47 20.51 -0.47 0.53
CA GLY A 47 20.90 -1.58 1.38
C GLY A 47 22.20 -2.24 0.94
N ASP A 48 23.22 -2.21 1.80
CA ASP A 48 24.37 -3.12 1.68
C ASP A 48 23.95 -4.57 1.98
N ARG A 49 23.00 -4.71 2.91
CA ARG A 49 22.34 -5.96 3.28
C ARG A 49 20.85 -5.71 3.47
N VAL A 50 20.03 -6.62 2.97
CA VAL A 50 18.58 -6.60 3.06
C VAL A 50 18.13 -7.76 3.93
N ALA A 51 17.16 -7.49 4.79
CA ALA A 51 16.52 -8.44 5.68
C ALA A 51 15.03 -8.42 5.37
N ILE A 52 14.46 -9.56 4.98
CA ILE A 52 13.04 -9.69 4.66
C ILE A 52 12.33 -10.29 5.85
N MET A 53 11.38 -9.55 6.40
CA MET A 53 10.52 -9.98 7.50
C MET A 53 9.09 -10.22 7.01
N ALA A 54 8.49 -11.30 7.47
CA ALA A 54 7.08 -11.62 7.25
C ALA A 54 6.51 -12.27 8.52
N ALA A 55 5.23 -12.01 8.84
CA ALA A 55 4.55 -12.55 10.02
C ALA A 55 5.31 -12.38 11.37
N GLY A 56 6.10 -11.30 11.51
CA GLY A 56 6.91 -11.05 12.70
C GLY A 56 8.20 -11.88 12.81
N GLN A 57 8.56 -12.65 11.77
CA GLN A 57 9.78 -13.45 11.71
C GLN A 57 10.69 -12.99 10.56
N LEU A 58 12.00 -13.08 10.77
CA LEU A 58 13.00 -12.84 9.73
C LEU A 58 13.12 -14.09 8.84
N HIS A 59 12.71 -13.98 7.58
CA HIS A 59 12.69 -15.10 6.64
C HIS A 59 14.00 -15.23 5.87
N SER A 60 14.52 -14.11 5.37
CA SER A 60 15.77 -14.11 4.61
C SER A 60 16.62 -12.88 4.92
N TYR A 61 17.93 -13.05 4.77
CA TYR A 61 18.91 -12.01 5.05
C TYR A 61 20.15 -12.21 4.19
N GLY A 62 20.67 -11.15 3.59
CA GLY A 62 21.85 -11.21 2.76
C GLY A 62 22.10 -9.92 2.01
N SER A 63 23.11 -9.90 1.14
CA SER A 63 23.19 -8.83 0.15
C SER A 63 22.06 -8.97 -0.88
N THR A 64 21.69 -7.87 -1.52
CA THR A 64 20.69 -7.87 -2.60
C THR A 64 21.02 -8.90 -3.68
N THR A 65 22.29 -8.98 -4.10
CA THR A 65 22.76 -9.97 -5.08
C THR A 65 22.61 -11.40 -4.59
N TYR A 66 22.92 -11.67 -3.32
CA TYR A 66 22.77 -13.01 -2.75
C TYR A 66 21.31 -13.44 -2.70
N LEU A 67 20.41 -12.55 -2.26
CA LEU A 67 18.98 -12.86 -2.18
C LEU A 67 18.39 -13.11 -3.56
N LYS A 68 18.75 -12.29 -4.57
CA LYS A 68 18.37 -12.51 -5.96
C LYS A 68 18.94 -13.81 -6.52
N ALA A 69 20.21 -14.11 -6.28
CA ALA A 69 20.82 -15.34 -6.76
C ALA A 69 20.28 -16.61 -6.08
N THR A 70 19.89 -16.53 -4.81
CA THR A 70 19.48 -17.71 -4.04
C THR A 70 17.98 -17.97 -4.12
N LEU A 71 17.17 -16.91 -4.14
CA LEU A 71 15.70 -16.98 -4.04
C LEU A 71 15.01 -16.41 -5.28
N GLY A 72 15.67 -15.51 -6.01
CA GLY A 72 15.17 -14.88 -7.24
C GLY A 72 15.82 -15.46 -8.48
N GLN A 73 16.04 -16.79 -8.53
CA GLN A 73 16.79 -17.55 -9.55
C GLN A 73 16.20 -17.49 -10.98
N ALA A 74 15.83 -16.32 -11.47
CA ALA A 74 15.36 -16.16 -12.83
C ALA A 74 15.61 -14.78 -13.41
N TYR A 75 16.14 -14.75 -14.63
CA TYR A 75 15.81 -13.68 -15.55
C TYR A 75 14.43 -13.93 -16.12
N THR A 76 13.68 -12.87 -16.39
CA THR A 76 12.42 -12.96 -17.10
C THR A 76 12.63 -12.47 -18.53
N LEU A 77 12.41 -13.35 -19.50
CA LEU A 77 12.29 -13.00 -20.91
C LEU A 77 10.83 -12.67 -21.19
N ASN A 78 10.54 -11.41 -21.52
CA ASN A 78 9.23 -10.96 -21.93
C ASN A 78 9.18 -10.91 -23.45
N VAL A 79 8.21 -11.61 -24.04
CA VAL A 79 8.01 -11.71 -25.47
C VAL A 79 6.66 -11.08 -25.80
N GLN A 80 6.66 -10.16 -26.76
CA GLN A 80 5.47 -9.49 -27.27
C GLN A 80 5.16 -9.96 -28.69
N TYR A 81 3.92 -10.34 -28.94
CA TYR A 81 3.42 -10.80 -30.24
C TYR A 81 2.71 -9.67 -31.00
N ASP A 82 2.83 -9.67 -32.33
CA ASP A 82 2.16 -8.71 -33.22
C ASP A 82 0.63 -8.77 -33.08
N HIS A 83 0.11 -9.99 -32.91
CA HIS A 83 -1.31 -10.32 -32.77
C HIS A 83 -1.53 -11.25 -31.59
N ALA A 84 -2.79 -11.47 -31.20
CA ALA A 84 -3.10 -12.45 -30.17
C ALA A 84 -2.59 -13.84 -30.62
N PRO A 85 -1.56 -14.39 -29.95
CA PRO A 85 -0.95 -15.63 -30.39
C PRO A 85 -1.89 -16.80 -30.12
N SER A 86 -1.82 -17.83 -30.97
CA SER A 86 -2.42 -19.12 -30.63
C SER A 86 -1.58 -19.84 -29.57
N GLU A 87 -2.19 -20.75 -28.81
CA GLU A 87 -1.48 -21.63 -27.87
C GLU A 87 -0.30 -22.37 -28.53
N LYS A 88 -0.46 -22.73 -29.81
CA LYS A 88 0.62 -23.36 -30.58
C LYS A 88 1.82 -22.41 -30.78
N ALA A 89 1.57 -21.14 -31.10
CA ALA A 89 2.64 -20.16 -31.29
C ALA A 89 3.41 -19.89 -29.99
N ARG A 90 2.70 -19.84 -28.85
CA ARG A 90 3.32 -19.73 -27.51
C ARG A 90 4.23 -20.91 -27.19
N ASN A 91 3.74 -22.12 -27.48
CA ASN A 91 4.53 -23.33 -27.30
C ASN A 91 5.73 -23.39 -28.26
N ASP A 92 5.58 -22.95 -29.51
CA ASP A 92 6.68 -22.91 -30.48
C ASP A 92 7.83 -22.00 -30.00
N VAL A 93 7.51 -20.84 -29.40
CA VAL A 93 8.50 -19.93 -28.79
C VAL A 93 9.13 -20.58 -27.56
N LEU A 94 8.33 -21.14 -26.66
CA LEU A 94 8.84 -21.80 -25.45
C LEU A 94 9.76 -22.98 -25.79
N GLU A 95 9.39 -23.83 -26.75
CA GLU A 95 10.22 -24.94 -27.23
C GLU A 95 11.52 -24.45 -27.88
N LYS A 96 11.49 -23.32 -28.58
CA LYS A 96 12.70 -22.71 -29.14
C LYS A 96 13.63 -22.20 -28.05
N VAL A 97 13.09 -21.55 -27.03
CA VAL A 97 13.84 -21.11 -25.85
C VAL A 97 14.43 -22.33 -25.13
N LYS A 98 13.64 -23.39 -24.91
CA LYS A 98 14.06 -24.64 -24.28
C LYS A 98 15.17 -25.39 -25.02
N LYS A 99 15.30 -25.21 -26.34
CA LYS A 99 16.43 -25.79 -27.11
C LYS A 99 17.78 -25.19 -26.73
N VAL A 100 17.80 -23.94 -26.26
CA VAL A 100 19.02 -23.22 -25.91
C VAL A 100 19.19 -23.15 -24.39
N VAL A 101 18.08 -23.00 -23.65
CA VAL A 101 18.03 -22.95 -22.19
C VAL A 101 17.07 -24.03 -21.69
N ALA A 102 17.57 -25.22 -21.37
CA ALA A 102 16.76 -26.42 -21.17
C ALA A 102 15.76 -26.28 -20.01
N SER A 103 16.15 -25.52 -18.99
CA SER A 103 15.38 -25.34 -17.76
C SER A 103 14.43 -24.14 -17.81
N ALA A 104 14.17 -23.56 -19.00
CA ALA A 104 13.24 -22.45 -19.15
C ALA A 104 11.78 -22.86 -18.91
N THR A 105 11.06 -22.09 -18.12
CA THR A 105 9.65 -22.34 -17.78
C THR A 105 8.78 -21.13 -18.10
N GLU A 106 7.58 -21.36 -18.63
CA GLU A 106 6.62 -20.28 -18.83
C GLU A 106 6.18 -19.73 -17.45
N LYS A 107 6.41 -18.44 -17.23
CA LYS A 107 5.98 -17.73 -16.01
C LYS A 107 4.53 -17.32 -16.15
N GLU A 108 4.19 -16.70 -17.28
CA GLU A 108 2.89 -16.09 -17.52
C GLU A 108 2.66 -15.88 -19.01
N ALA A 109 1.42 -16.04 -19.48
CA ALA A 109 1.05 -15.66 -20.83
C ALA A 109 -0.31 -14.96 -20.84
N ARG A 110 -0.31 -13.65 -21.13
CA ARG A 110 -1.53 -12.82 -21.14
C ARG A 110 -1.64 -11.97 -22.38
N GLY A 111 -2.80 -12.04 -23.01
CA GLY A 111 -3.07 -11.33 -24.25
C GLY A 111 -1.97 -11.59 -25.28
N ARG A 112 -1.22 -10.55 -25.63
CA ARG A 112 -0.13 -10.58 -26.60
C ARG A 112 1.26 -10.67 -25.97
N GLU A 113 1.36 -10.93 -24.67
CA GLU A 113 2.62 -11.01 -23.94
C GLU A 113 2.80 -12.42 -23.36
N GLN A 114 4.04 -12.89 -23.35
CA GLN A 114 4.45 -14.12 -22.69
C GLN A 114 5.76 -13.87 -21.94
N ALA A 115 5.75 -14.12 -20.63
CA ALA A 115 6.90 -14.05 -19.76
C ALA A 115 7.44 -15.47 -19.52
N ILE A 116 8.74 -15.66 -19.74
CA ILE A 116 9.45 -16.93 -19.58
C ILE A 116 10.56 -16.74 -18.55
N THR A 117 10.57 -17.61 -17.55
CA THR A 117 11.62 -17.68 -16.52
C THR A 117 12.84 -18.41 -17.09
N LEU A 118 14.01 -17.79 -16.97
CA LEU A 118 15.30 -18.32 -17.39
C LEU A 118 16.26 -18.41 -16.19
N PRO A 119 16.79 -19.60 -15.85
CA PRO A 119 17.66 -19.74 -14.69
C PRO A 119 19.02 -19.07 -14.89
N MET A 120 19.64 -18.67 -13.77
CA MET A 120 20.95 -18.01 -13.78
C MET A 120 22.11 -18.94 -14.18
N ASP A 121 21.94 -20.26 -14.09
CA ASP A 121 23.01 -21.23 -14.39
C ASP A 121 23.35 -21.29 -15.89
N GLU A 122 22.40 -20.92 -16.76
CA GLU A 122 22.52 -21.03 -18.22
C GLU A 122 22.76 -19.65 -18.90
N VAL A 123 23.18 -18.63 -18.13
CA VAL A 123 23.38 -17.24 -18.61
C VAL A 123 24.30 -17.15 -19.83
N ALA A 124 25.29 -18.03 -19.94
CA ALA A 124 26.21 -18.07 -21.08
C ALA A 124 25.49 -18.29 -22.42
N HIS A 125 24.33 -18.96 -22.41
CA HIS A 125 23.55 -19.27 -23.61
C HIS A 125 22.52 -18.20 -23.96
N PHE A 126 22.31 -17.20 -23.09
CA PHE A 126 21.28 -16.17 -23.32
C PHE A 126 21.56 -15.33 -24.55
N ALA A 127 22.83 -14.99 -24.81
CA ALA A 127 23.18 -14.21 -26.00
C ALA A 127 22.83 -14.97 -27.29
N ASP A 128 23.09 -16.28 -27.34
CA ASP A 128 22.78 -17.11 -28.50
C ASP A 128 21.27 -17.35 -28.63
N MET A 129 20.57 -17.54 -27.52
CA MET A 129 19.11 -17.60 -27.47
C MET A 129 18.47 -16.33 -28.05
N LEU A 130 18.92 -15.15 -27.61
CA LEU A 130 18.39 -13.87 -28.09
C LEU A 130 18.66 -13.65 -29.58
N ARG A 131 19.86 -14.00 -30.07
CA ARG A 131 20.19 -13.96 -31.50
C ARG A 131 19.29 -14.87 -32.34
N GLU A 132 19.01 -16.07 -31.83
CA GLU A 132 18.15 -17.03 -32.51
C GLU A 132 16.68 -16.55 -32.56
N LEU A 133 16.20 -15.94 -31.47
CA LEU A 133 14.88 -15.30 -31.41
C LEU A 133 14.79 -14.10 -32.36
N GLU A 134 15.83 -13.27 -32.44
CA GLU A 134 15.91 -12.13 -33.36
C GLU A 134 15.87 -12.58 -34.82
N ARG A 135 16.62 -13.64 -35.16
CA ARG A 135 16.64 -14.20 -36.53
C ARG A 135 15.28 -14.71 -36.98
N GLU A 136 14.53 -15.33 -36.07
CA GLU A 136 13.22 -15.92 -36.37
C GLU A 136 12.04 -15.03 -35.94
N GLN A 137 12.29 -13.78 -35.57
CA GLN A 137 11.31 -12.87 -35.00
C GLN A 137 10.04 -12.75 -35.87
N GLN A 138 10.22 -12.55 -37.19
CA GLN A 138 9.11 -12.46 -38.14
C GLN A 138 8.36 -13.79 -38.31
N ARG A 139 9.07 -14.93 -38.26
CA ARG A 139 8.49 -16.27 -38.39
C ARG A 139 7.63 -16.62 -37.17
N LEU A 140 8.05 -16.15 -36.00
CA LEU A 140 7.38 -16.35 -34.72
C LEU A 140 6.27 -15.32 -34.46
N GLY A 141 6.15 -14.28 -35.29
CA GLY A 141 5.12 -13.24 -35.16
C GLY A 141 5.36 -12.35 -33.93
N LEU A 142 6.61 -12.07 -33.60
CA LEU A 142 7.02 -11.28 -32.45
C LEU A 142 7.23 -9.82 -32.82
N SER A 143 6.57 -8.91 -32.12
CA SER A 143 6.81 -7.47 -32.28
C SER A 143 8.09 -7.02 -31.58
N SER A 144 8.36 -7.58 -30.39
CA SER A 144 9.53 -7.25 -29.57
C SER A 144 9.77 -8.32 -28.50
N PHE A 145 10.98 -8.34 -27.97
CA PHE A 145 11.32 -9.12 -26.77
C PHE A 145 12.24 -8.29 -25.87
N SER A 146 12.17 -8.53 -24.56
CA SER A 146 13.02 -7.88 -23.56
C SER A 146 13.42 -8.87 -22.48
N MET A 147 14.52 -8.62 -21.80
CA MET A 147 15.00 -9.46 -20.71
C MET A 147 15.26 -8.59 -19.49
N SER A 148 14.71 -8.99 -18.34
CA SER A 148 14.88 -8.29 -17.07
C SER A 148 15.44 -9.24 -16.00
N ALA A 149 16.30 -8.73 -15.14
CA ALA A 149 16.77 -9.47 -13.96
C ALA A 149 15.69 -9.48 -12.87
N ALA A 150 15.72 -10.50 -12.00
CA ALA A 150 14.87 -10.53 -10.82
C ALA A 150 15.11 -9.32 -9.90
N THR A 151 14.03 -8.82 -9.30
CA THR A 151 14.07 -7.73 -8.33
C THR A 151 13.88 -8.24 -6.90
N ILE A 152 14.06 -7.38 -5.90
CA ILE A 152 13.79 -7.76 -4.50
C ILE A 152 12.29 -8.00 -4.28
N GLU A 153 11.43 -7.33 -5.04
CA GLU A 153 9.98 -7.58 -5.08
C GLU A 153 9.69 -9.03 -5.48
N ASP A 154 10.36 -9.56 -6.51
CA ASP A 154 10.19 -10.96 -6.93
C ASP A 154 10.57 -11.92 -5.79
N VAL A 155 11.65 -11.63 -5.08
CA VAL A 155 12.10 -12.42 -3.92
C VAL A 155 11.09 -12.34 -2.77
N PHE A 156 10.58 -11.14 -2.47
CA PHE A 156 9.58 -10.92 -1.43
C PHE A 156 8.30 -11.70 -1.74
N VAL A 157 7.84 -11.63 -2.99
CA VAL A 157 6.70 -12.38 -3.50
C VAL A 157 6.91 -13.89 -3.34
N ALA A 158 8.08 -14.41 -3.72
CA ALA A 158 8.39 -15.83 -3.60
C ALA A 158 8.32 -16.29 -2.14
N ILE A 159 8.86 -15.51 -1.20
CA ILE A 159 8.81 -15.79 0.24
C ILE A 159 7.36 -15.77 0.75
N ALA A 160 6.57 -14.77 0.35
CA ALA A 160 5.17 -14.66 0.76
C ALA A 160 4.31 -15.85 0.30
N HIS A 161 4.65 -16.47 -0.83
CA HIS A 161 3.95 -17.64 -1.36
C HIS A 161 4.44 -18.96 -0.76
N ALA A 162 5.72 -19.05 -0.37
CA ALA A 162 6.29 -20.24 0.25
C ALA A 162 5.85 -20.43 1.72
N GLY A 163 5.44 -19.35 2.40
CA GLY A 163 5.08 -19.41 3.83
C GLY A 163 6.30 -19.68 4.73
N ASP A 164 6.07 -20.30 5.89
CA ASP A 164 7.12 -20.63 6.89
C ASP A 164 8.15 -21.67 6.39
N ASP A 165 7.96 -22.27 5.21
CA ASP A 165 8.82 -23.34 4.70
C ASP A 165 9.91 -22.79 3.77
N VAL A 166 11.02 -22.37 4.37
CA VAL A 166 12.17 -21.77 3.67
C VAL A 166 12.84 -22.76 2.67
N ASP A 167 12.68 -24.07 2.89
CA ASP A 167 13.22 -25.11 2.00
C ASP A 167 12.33 -25.34 0.75
N ALA A 168 11.05 -24.95 0.79
CA ALA A 168 10.13 -25.01 -0.35
C ALA A 168 10.33 -23.89 -1.38
N ILE A 169 11.20 -22.91 -1.10
CA ILE A 169 11.43 -21.73 -1.97
C ILE A 169 12.13 -22.11 -3.29
N LYS A 170 12.95 -23.17 -3.30
CA LYS A 170 13.68 -23.60 -4.51
C LYS A 170 12.79 -24.21 -5.58
N ASP A 171 11.74 -24.91 -5.18
CA ASP A 171 10.82 -25.60 -6.11
C ASP A 171 9.63 -24.72 -6.53
N SER A 172 9.33 -23.66 -5.77
CA SER A 172 8.15 -22.82 -5.96
C SER A 172 8.32 -21.70 -7.00
N PHE A 173 9.54 -21.42 -7.48
CA PHE A 173 9.76 -20.38 -8.49
C PHE A 173 9.16 -20.74 -9.87
N ALA A 174 9.12 -22.03 -10.22
CA ALA A 174 8.48 -22.53 -11.45
C ALA A 174 6.95 -22.62 -11.36
N ALA A 175 6.38 -22.65 -10.15
CA ALA A 175 4.94 -22.83 -9.92
C ALA A 175 4.21 -21.53 -9.52
N SER A 176 4.85 -20.62 -8.79
CA SER A 176 4.14 -19.62 -7.98
C SER A 176 3.97 -18.23 -8.59
N SER A 177 4.43 -17.96 -9.82
CA SER A 177 4.14 -16.66 -10.47
C SER A 177 2.81 -16.64 -11.24
N THR A 178 2.16 -17.79 -11.42
CA THR A 178 0.88 -17.92 -12.14
C THR A 178 -0.26 -17.11 -11.50
N HIS A 179 -0.15 -16.72 -10.23
CA HIS A 179 -1.27 -16.14 -9.48
C HIS A 179 -1.23 -14.61 -9.32
N LEU A 180 -0.10 -13.91 -9.50
CA LEU A 180 0.03 -12.52 -9.02
C LEU A 180 -0.16 -11.39 -10.04
N VAL A 181 -0.25 -11.69 -11.33
CA VAL A 181 -0.60 -10.62 -12.29
C VAL A 181 -2.08 -10.75 -12.73
N ALA A 182 -2.75 -11.87 -12.38
CA ALA A 182 -4.12 -12.17 -12.83
C ALA A 182 -5.16 -11.18 -12.29
N GLU A 183 -4.79 -10.35 -11.31
CA GLU A 183 -5.64 -9.30 -10.74
C GLU A 183 -5.40 -7.88 -11.29
N ARG A 184 -4.54 -7.66 -12.29
CA ARG A 184 -4.38 -6.30 -12.84
C ARG A 184 -5.41 -5.89 -13.89
N GLN A 185 -6.31 -6.78 -14.35
CA GLN A 185 -7.41 -6.39 -15.23
C GLN A 185 -8.70 -7.18 -14.90
N HIS A 186 -9.58 -6.50 -14.16
CA HIS A 186 -10.95 -6.88 -13.76
C HIS A 186 -11.10 -7.96 -12.68
N SER A 187 -11.06 -7.55 -11.41
CA SER A 187 -12.27 -7.42 -10.57
C SER A 187 -11.87 -6.87 -9.20
N ALA A 188 -12.46 -5.74 -8.82
CA ALA A 188 -12.54 -5.36 -7.43
C ALA A 188 -13.40 -6.42 -6.72
N ASP A 189 -12.81 -7.23 -5.84
CA ASP A 189 -13.43 -7.71 -4.59
C ASP A 189 -12.52 -8.65 -3.76
N SER A 190 -12.07 -8.10 -2.62
CA SER A 190 -12.00 -8.73 -1.30
C SER A 190 -11.00 -9.87 -0.98
N ALA A 191 -9.88 -9.50 -0.34
CA ALA A 191 -9.50 -10.03 0.99
C ALA A 191 -8.52 -9.10 1.70
N SER A 192 -9.09 -8.23 2.54
CA SER A 192 -8.44 -7.25 3.40
C SER A 192 -7.79 -7.94 4.61
N VAL A 193 -6.48 -7.77 4.76
CA VAL A 193 -5.84 -7.78 6.08
C VAL A 193 -6.32 -6.51 6.79
N VAL A 194 -6.85 -6.73 7.99
CA VAL A 194 -7.48 -5.73 8.85
C VAL A 194 -6.42 -4.72 9.32
N VAL A 195 -6.39 -3.57 8.66
CA VAL A 195 -5.78 -2.32 9.16
C VAL A 195 -6.96 -1.40 9.54
N PRO A 196 -6.99 -0.83 10.76
CA PRO A 196 -8.10 0.01 11.20
C PRO A 196 -8.19 1.28 10.34
N PRO A 197 -9.40 1.75 9.99
CA PRO A 197 -9.53 2.86 9.04
C PRO A 197 -9.26 4.18 9.74
N GLU A 198 -8.07 4.75 9.51
CA GLU A 198 -7.92 6.20 9.56
C GLU A 198 -8.56 6.81 8.31
N SER A 199 -9.16 7.98 8.52
CA SER A 199 -10.22 8.57 7.72
C SER A 199 -9.75 9.17 6.39
N ASP A 200 -9.55 8.32 5.38
CA ASP A 200 -9.23 8.70 4.00
C ASP A 200 -10.48 9.12 3.17
N ILE A 201 -11.24 10.08 3.70
CA ILE A 201 -12.39 10.68 3.00
C ILE A 201 -11.93 11.76 1.99
N GLY A 202 -10.67 12.22 2.09
CA GLY A 202 -10.14 13.34 1.29
C GLY A 202 -9.71 12.97 -0.15
N ALA A 203 -9.12 11.79 -0.36
CA ALA A 203 -8.46 11.46 -1.63
C ALA A 203 -9.43 10.96 -2.73
N GLN A 204 -10.49 10.24 -2.38
CA GLN A 204 -11.46 9.74 -3.37
C GLN A 204 -12.37 10.82 -3.97
N LEU A 205 -12.50 12.00 -3.33
CA LEU A 205 -13.27 13.12 -3.89
C LEU A 205 -12.57 13.82 -5.06
N MET A 206 -11.24 13.68 -5.19
CA MET A 206 -10.45 14.34 -6.23
C MET A 206 -10.40 13.55 -7.55
N ALA A 207 -10.58 12.22 -7.52
CA ALA A 207 -10.41 11.36 -8.70
C ALA A 207 -11.70 11.12 -9.50
N THR A 208 -12.89 11.39 -8.94
CA THR A 208 -14.17 11.35 -9.67
C THR A 208 -14.57 12.75 -10.14
N GLY A 209 -13.67 13.40 -10.86
CA GLY A 209 -13.82 14.76 -11.38
C GLY A 209 -13.87 14.82 -12.90
N ALA A 210 -14.68 13.99 -13.57
CA ALA A 210 -14.95 14.14 -15.01
C ALA A 210 -16.15 13.30 -15.51
N SER A 211 -17.34 13.53 -14.97
CA SER A 211 -18.56 13.32 -15.76
C SER A 211 -19.57 14.39 -15.37
N SER A 212 -19.53 15.49 -16.12
CA SER A 212 -20.51 16.58 -16.07
C SER A 212 -21.86 16.04 -16.56
N GLY A 213 -22.60 15.41 -15.64
CA GLY A 213 -24.04 15.29 -15.74
C GLY A 213 -24.63 16.34 -14.80
N ASN A 214 -25.62 17.11 -15.26
CA ASN A 214 -26.40 18.02 -14.42
C ASN A 214 -27.18 17.21 -13.37
N VAL A 215 -26.51 16.77 -12.31
CA VAL A 215 -27.16 16.20 -11.13
C VAL A 215 -27.86 17.34 -10.41
N SER A 216 -29.19 17.30 -10.39
CA SER A 216 -30.01 18.31 -9.71
C SER A 216 -29.54 18.52 -8.26
N PRO A 217 -29.51 19.76 -7.73
CA PRO A 217 -29.08 20.04 -6.35
C PRO A 217 -29.85 19.21 -5.32
N ILE A 218 -31.09 18.81 -5.63
CA ILE A 218 -31.93 17.95 -4.79
C ILE A 218 -31.35 16.53 -4.70
N SER A 219 -30.86 15.98 -5.81
CA SER A 219 -30.24 14.65 -5.82
C SER A 219 -28.94 14.61 -5.02
N GLN A 220 -28.15 15.69 -5.07
CA GLN A 220 -26.96 15.85 -4.23
C GLN A 220 -27.33 15.97 -2.75
N PHE A 221 -28.37 16.74 -2.42
CA PHE A 221 -28.88 16.88 -1.05
C PHE A 221 -29.38 15.54 -0.49
N VAL A 222 -30.15 14.78 -1.26
CA VAL A 222 -30.62 13.44 -0.86
C VAL A 222 -29.42 12.48 -0.68
N GLY A 223 -28.42 12.55 -1.55
CA GLY A 223 -27.18 11.78 -1.41
C GLY A 223 -26.43 12.10 -0.11
N LEU A 224 -26.28 13.40 0.22
CA LEU A 224 -25.66 13.86 1.46
C LEU A 224 -26.46 13.43 2.69
N MET A 225 -27.79 13.53 2.66
CA MET A 225 -28.66 13.06 3.74
C MET A 225 -28.57 11.55 3.93
N ARG A 226 -28.53 10.78 2.84
CA ARG A 226 -28.34 9.33 2.88
C ARG A 226 -26.97 8.97 3.46
N LYS A 227 -25.90 9.68 3.12
CA LYS A 227 -24.56 9.50 3.69
C LYS A 227 -24.55 9.82 5.20
N ARG A 228 -25.16 10.95 5.59
CA ARG A 228 -25.29 11.37 6.99
C ARG A 228 -26.06 10.34 7.81
N PHE A 229 -27.13 9.77 7.26
CA PHE A 229 -27.90 8.71 7.91
C PHE A 229 -27.11 7.41 8.09
N HIS A 230 -26.37 6.94 7.06
CA HIS A 230 -25.53 5.76 7.19
C HIS A 230 -24.41 5.94 8.22
N ASN A 231 -23.81 7.14 8.27
CA ASN A 231 -22.81 7.45 9.27
C ASN A 231 -23.41 7.49 10.69
N ALA A 232 -24.57 8.13 10.86
CA ALA A 232 -25.29 8.17 12.14
C ALA A 232 -25.75 6.78 12.62
N LYS A 233 -26.08 5.85 11.70
CA LYS A 233 -26.44 4.47 12.05
C LYS A 233 -25.23 3.64 12.51
N ARG A 234 -24.04 3.89 11.95
CA ARG A 234 -22.80 3.21 12.38
C ARG A 234 -22.30 3.77 13.71
N ASP A 235 -22.39 5.07 13.92
CA ASP A 235 -21.94 5.71 15.15
C ASP A 235 -23.06 5.89 16.19
N LYS A 236 -23.55 4.75 16.71
CA LYS A 236 -24.58 4.73 17.76
C LYS A 236 -24.11 5.39 19.05
N ARG A 237 -22.79 5.41 19.32
CA ARG A 237 -22.21 5.98 20.55
C ARG A 237 -22.26 7.49 20.52
N ALA A 238 -21.86 8.13 19.41
CA ALA A 238 -21.97 9.57 19.26
C ALA A 238 -23.43 10.04 19.28
N LEU A 239 -24.34 9.29 18.66
CA LEU A 239 -25.77 9.64 18.67
C LEU A 239 -26.38 9.57 20.08
N VAL A 240 -26.02 8.55 20.86
CA VAL A 240 -26.42 8.45 22.27
C VAL A 240 -25.83 9.61 23.07
N LEU A 241 -24.54 9.93 22.92
CA LEU A 241 -23.90 11.03 23.62
C LEU A 241 -24.54 12.39 23.29
N GLN A 242 -24.79 12.68 22.01
CA GLN A 242 -25.37 13.93 21.55
C GLN A 242 -26.82 14.15 22.01
N ILE A 243 -27.58 13.08 22.25
CA ILE A 243 -28.97 13.18 22.74
C ILE A 243 -29.02 13.14 24.27
N VAL A 244 -28.27 12.23 24.91
CA VAL A 244 -28.34 12.01 26.35
C VAL A 244 -27.68 13.13 27.14
N LEU A 245 -26.55 13.67 26.68
CA LEU A 245 -25.81 14.70 27.40
C LEU A 245 -26.60 16.01 27.56
N PRO A 246 -27.23 16.59 26.52
CA PRO A 246 -28.06 17.79 26.69
C PRO A 246 -29.26 17.55 27.61
N ILE A 247 -29.89 16.38 27.53
CA ILE A 247 -31.02 16.01 28.39
C ILE A 247 -30.56 15.93 29.85
N LEU A 248 -29.42 15.30 30.11
CA LEU A 248 -28.83 15.22 31.45
C LEU A 248 -28.49 16.61 32.01
N CYS A 249 -27.89 17.49 31.20
CA CYS A 249 -27.61 18.87 31.57
C CYS A 249 -28.89 19.65 31.90
N LEU A 250 -29.96 19.45 31.12
CA LEU A 250 -31.27 20.05 31.37
C LEU A 250 -31.88 19.57 32.69
N ILE A 251 -31.83 18.27 32.97
CA ILE A 251 -32.30 17.68 34.22
C ILE A 251 -31.51 18.25 35.40
N LEU A 252 -30.19 18.33 35.29
CA LEU A 252 -29.32 18.90 36.34
C LEU A 252 -29.63 20.38 36.59
N ALA A 253 -29.82 21.17 35.54
CA ALA A 253 -30.19 22.58 35.65
C ALA A 253 -31.55 22.76 36.37
N MET A 254 -32.56 21.94 36.02
CA MET A 254 -33.85 21.95 36.71
C MET A 254 -33.76 21.51 38.17
N ALA A 255 -32.90 20.54 38.48
CA ALA A 255 -32.68 20.10 39.85
C ALA A 255 -32.05 21.22 40.70
N LEU A 256 -31.01 21.89 40.17
CA LEU A 256 -30.38 23.04 40.83
C LEU A 256 -31.34 24.21 41.04
N ALA A 257 -32.23 24.48 40.07
CA ALA A 257 -33.25 25.52 40.20
C ALA A 257 -34.22 25.27 41.36
N LYS A 258 -34.48 24.00 41.71
CA LYS A 258 -35.32 23.63 42.88
C LYS A 258 -34.63 23.82 44.23
N LEU A 259 -33.32 24.05 44.26
CA LEU A 259 -32.58 24.41 45.48
C LEU A 259 -32.54 25.93 45.72
N GLY A 260 -33.33 26.71 44.97
CA GLY A 260 -33.49 28.16 45.20
C GLY A 260 -33.96 28.47 46.64
N PRO A 261 -33.55 29.61 47.22
CA PRO A 261 -33.82 29.93 48.62
C PRO A 261 -35.33 29.99 48.91
N PRO A 262 -35.78 29.56 50.10
CA PRO A 262 -37.20 29.54 50.44
C PRO A 262 -37.79 30.96 50.44
N ASP A 263 -39.03 31.08 49.96
CA ASP A 263 -39.78 32.32 49.86
C ASP A 263 -39.73 33.12 51.18
N THR A 264 -39.10 34.29 51.16
CA THR A 264 -39.12 35.21 52.30
C THR A 264 -40.54 35.74 52.48
N PRO A 265 -41.16 35.63 53.67
CA PRO A 265 -42.49 36.21 53.88
C PRO A 265 -42.45 37.74 53.71
N SER A 266 -43.54 38.28 53.16
CA SER A 266 -43.72 39.68 52.79
C SER A 266 -43.16 40.67 53.83
N ALA A 267 -42.26 41.56 53.39
CA ALA A 267 -41.55 42.48 54.25
C ALA A 267 -42.48 43.50 54.96
N GLU A 268 -42.48 43.50 56.28
CA GLU A 268 -43.00 44.60 57.10
C GLU A 268 -42.00 45.78 57.06
N ILE A 269 -42.48 46.97 56.73
CA ILE A 269 -41.66 48.17 56.55
C ILE A 269 -41.23 48.71 57.93
N ASN A 270 -39.96 48.55 58.29
CA ASN A 270 -39.36 49.13 59.50
C ASN A 270 -38.28 50.19 59.11
N PRO A 271 -38.45 51.48 59.48
CA PRO A 271 -37.67 52.59 58.92
C PRO A 271 -36.28 52.88 59.55
N ASN A 272 -35.61 51.92 60.20
CA ASN A 272 -34.33 52.16 60.91
C ASN A 272 -33.12 51.35 60.40
N VAL A 273 -33.09 50.96 59.12
CA VAL A 273 -31.93 50.24 58.55
C VAL A 273 -31.38 51.00 57.33
N LEU A 274 -30.54 52.00 57.60
CA LEU A 274 -29.56 52.50 56.63
C LEU A 274 -28.19 52.56 57.33
N PRO A 275 -27.12 51.93 56.81
CA PRO A 275 -25.77 52.06 57.37
C PRO A 275 -25.06 53.34 56.87
N ASP A 276 -24.32 54.00 57.78
CA ASP A 276 -23.65 55.29 57.61
C ASP A 276 -22.51 55.32 56.57
N PRO A 277 -22.23 56.48 55.94
CA PRO A 277 -21.29 56.63 54.84
C PRO A 277 -19.92 57.12 55.34
N GLN A 278 -19.04 56.23 55.81
CA GLN A 278 -17.62 56.57 55.97
C GLN A 278 -16.73 55.38 55.66
N LEU A 279 -16.19 55.34 54.44
CA LEU A 279 -14.89 54.77 54.05
C LEU A 279 -14.75 54.84 52.51
N ALA A 280 -14.45 56.02 52.01
CA ALA A 280 -13.98 56.23 50.63
C ALA A 280 -13.00 57.42 50.61
N VAL A 281 -11.80 57.25 51.16
CA VAL A 281 -10.64 58.13 50.92
C VAL A 281 -9.35 57.31 50.95
N VAL A 282 -8.56 57.52 49.88
CA VAL A 282 -7.26 56.95 49.43
C VAL A 282 -7.30 55.59 48.74
#